data_AF-A0A7T3V5L9-F1
#
_entry.id   AF-A0A7T3V5L9-F1
#
_cell.length_a   1.000
_cell.length_b   1.000
_cell.length_c   1.000
_cell.angle_alpha   90.00
_cell.angle_beta   90.00
_cell.angle_gamma   90.00
#
_symmetry.space_group_name_H-M   'P 1'
#
loop_
_entity.id
_entity.type
_entity.pdbx_description
1 polymer ?
#
loop_
_entity_poly.entity_id
_entity_poly.type
_entity_poly.pdbx_seq_one_letter_code
_entity_poly.pdbx_strand_id
1 'polypeptide(L)'
;MEQTVSINQFGDALKNTSPMPLYEKKSKEKSSYDYFQELGDTLVKSLKDGTSPLLPNKDGFVDLQPAYNASKNTKTEGLTQIMLLTKKAELNAPTAAFVTFESVKKAQEAGVECKIAKGSKGVTIPAVDLKNWSEIKFKNTWFNFSQVEGAEALKAFLDAKMTEQYKKDVQYINEHYPNSTYKEKKNPADFVMNKENLKAMPLNEKTEEPYQYLAQVLNAVNTGRKLYVTPEQAEKFKNKAVEILTAEYEPGKLDKAAIMKLSVSAENLYRKNKEMLQEYSQKKEVAQESPKKETPKKSRPAPSYERER
;
A
#
# COMPACT_ATOMS: atom_id res chain seq x y z
N MET A 1 45.95 4.60 -58.00
CA MET A 1 45.39 3.65 -57.02
C MET A 1 44.83 4.46 -55.87
N GLU A 2 43.52 4.68 -55.84
CA GLU A 2 42.88 5.36 -54.72
C GLU A 2 42.74 4.37 -53.56
N GLN A 3 43.39 4.66 -52.43
CA GLN A 3 43.24 3.88 -51.21
C GLN A 3 41.93 4.27 -50.53
N THR A 4 40.93 3.40 -50.59
CA THR A 4 39.71 3.52 -49.79
C THR A 4 40.01 3.21 -48.32
N VAL A 5 39.94 4.24 -47.48
CA VAL A 5 40.02 4.13 -46.02
C VAL A 5 38.70 3.60 -45.48
N SER A 6 38.73 2.59 -44.60
CA SER A 6 37.50 1.99 -44.07
C SER A 6 36.82 2.91 -43.05
N ILE A 7 35.49 2.90 -43.00
CA ILE A 7 34.66 3.70 -42.07
C ILE A 7 35.10 3.51 -40.60
N ASN A 8 35.61 2.33 -40.26
CA ASN A 8 36.09 2.02 -38.91
C ASN A 8 37.37 2.80 -38.58
N GLN A 9 38.25 3.03 -39.56
CA GLN A 9 39.46 3.84 -39.37
C GLN A 9 39.13 5.34 -39.23
N PHE A 10 38.01 5.80 -39.79
CA PHE A 10 37.54 7.18 -39.63
C PHE A 10 36.97 7.45 -38.21
N GLY A 11 36.26 6.46 -37.64
CA GLY A 11 35.69 6.54 -36.28
C GLY A 11 36.75 6.61 -35.18
N ASP A 12 37.86 5.89 -35.34
CA ASP A 12 38.96 5.89 -34.35
C ASP A 12 39.85 7.14 -34.47
N ALA A 13 39.98 7.72 -35.66
CA ALA A 13 40.69 8.99 -35.85
C ALA A 13 39.96 10.19 -35.19
N LEU A 14 38.62 10.19 -35.21
CA LEU A 14 37.79 11.21 -34.55
C LEU A 14 37.81 11.15 -33.02
N LYS A 15 37.97 9.95 -32.44
CA LYS A 15 38.08 9.76 -30.98
C LYS A 15 39.43 10.25 -30.44
N ASN A 16 40.49 10.14 -31.23
CA ASN A 16 41.86 10.47 -30.80
C ASN A 16 42.28 11.92 -31.09
N THR A 17 41.49 12.70 -31.83
CA THR A 17 41.79 14.10 -32.19
C THR A 17 40.88 15.12 -31.51
N SER A 18 39.87 14.70 -30.76
CA SER A 18 38.98 15.63 -30.05
C SER A 18 39.55 16.02 -28.68
N PRO A 19 39.80 17.32 -28.40
CA PRO A 19 40.33 17.79 -27.12
C PRO A 19 39.29 17.79 -25.98
N MET A 20 38.07 17.31 -26.25
CA MET A 20 37.04 17.12 -25.23
C MET A 20 36.85 15.63 -24.95
N PRO A 21 36.96 15.19 -23.69
CA PRO A 21 36.70 13.81 -23.34
C PRO A 21 35.20 13.53 -23.53
N LEU A 22 34.87 12.82 -24.60
CA LEU A 22 33.58 12.14 -24.77
C LEU A 22 33.52 10.94 -23.81
N TYR A 23 33.68 11.18 -22.52
CA TYR A 23 33.10 10.28 -21.52
C TYR A 23 31.61 10.62 -21.51
N GLU A 24 30.81 9.74 -22.08
CA GLU A 24 29.40 9.62 -21.74
C GLU A 24 29.27 9.73 -20.22
N LYS A 25 28.76 10.86 -19.72
CA LYS A 25 28.19 10.91 -18.37
C LYS A 25 27.04 9.90 -18.40
N LYS A 26 27.33 8.65 -18.03
CA LYS A 26 26.29 7.68 -17.64
C LYS A 26 25.41 8.44 -16.66
N SER A 27 24.17 8.74 -17.05
CA SER A 27 23.19 9.28 -16.11
C SER A 27 23.19 8.32 -14.93
N LYS A 28 23.64 8.77 -13.75
CA LYS A 28 23.67 7.88 -12.57
C LYS A 28 22.26 7.33 -12.40
N GLU A 29 22.11 6.02 -12.58
CA GLU A 29 20.84 5.37 -12.29
C GLU A 29 20.49 5.66 -10.82
N LYS A 30 19.26 6.11 -10.56
CA LYS A 30 18.79 6.37 -9.19
C LYS A 30 18.91 5.10 -8.37
N SER A 31 19.52 5.21 -7.19
CA SER A 31 19.55 4.15 -6.18
C SER A 31 18.17 4.01 -5.51
N SER A 32 17.94 2.91 -4.78
CA SER A 32 16.71 2.73 -4.00
C SER A 32 16.50 3.85 -2.98
N TYR A 33 17.57 4.31 -2.34
CA TYR A 33 17.55 5.40 -1.38
C TYR A 33 17.14 6.74 -2.01
N ASP A 34 17.46 6.97 -3.29
CA ASP A 34 17.01 8.19 -3.97
C ASP A 34 15.49 8.14 -4.21
N TYR A 35 14.93 6.96 -4.53
CA TYR A 35 13.46 6.81 -4.58
C TYR A 35 12.82 6.98 -3.20
N PHE A 36 13.41 6.39 -2.15
CA PHE A 36 12.87 6.55 -0.79
C PHE A 36 12.91 8.01 -0.34
N GLN A 37 13.97 8.75 -0.65
CA GLN A 37 14.02 10.19 -0.39
C GLN A 37 12.88 10.92 -1.11
N GLU A 38 12.67 10.67 -2.41
CA GLU A 38 11.61 11.32 -3.19
C GLU A 38 10.20 11.02 -2.64
N LEU A 39 9.96 9.78 -2.20
CA LEU A 39 8.71 9.40 -1.54
C LEU A 39 8.54 10.10 -0.19
N GLY A 40 9.62 10.18 0.61
CA GLY A 40 9.66 10.92 1.87
C GLY A 40 9.36 12.40 1.69
N ASP A 41 10.03 13.06 0.73
CA ASP A 41 9.83 14.47 0.38
C ASP A 41 8.38 14.76 -0.04
N THR A 42 7.80 13.85 -0.84
CA THR A 42 6.39 13.95 -1.26
C THR A 42 5.46 13.91 -0.06
N LEU A 43 5.69 12.99 0.88
CA LEU A 43 4.89 12.88 2.09
C LEU A 43 5.08 14.11 2.99
N VAL A 44 6.32 14.54 3.23
CA VAL A 44 6.64 15.75 4.02
C VAL A 44 5.93 16.96 3.47
N LYS A 45 5.97 17.16 2.14
CA LYS A 45 5.27 18.26 1.48
C LYS A 45 3.77 18.20 1.76
N SER A 46 3.13 17.05 1.54
CA SER A 46 1.68 16.89 1.79
C SER A 46 1.29 17.15 3.26
N LEU A 47 2.14 16.75 4.21
CA LEU A 47 1.91 16.96 5.65
C LEU A 47 2.02 18.44 6.00
N LYS A 48 3.06 19.13 5.51
CA LYS A 48 3.27 20.56 5.74
C LYS A 48 2.14 21.39 5.14
N ASP A 49 1.72 21.07 3.93
CA ASP A 49 0.65 21.77 3.20
C ASP A 49 -0.76 21.44 3.75
N GLY A 50 -0.88 20.48 4.67
CA GLY A 50 -2.17 20.05 5.23
C GLY A 50 -3.05 19.28 4.24
N THR A 51 -2.48 18.83 3.13
CA THR A 51 -3.17 18.08 2.06
C THR A 51 -3.00 16.57 2.18
N SER A 52 -2.20 16.11 3.15
CA SER A 52 -1.97 14.69 3.36
C SER A 52 -3.28 13.98 3.73
N PRO A 53 -3.64 12.89 3.02
CA PRO A 53 -4.83 12.11 3.34
C PRO A 53 -4.68 11.31 4.64
N LEU A 54 -3.52 11.38 5.29
CA LEU A 54 -3.24 10.77 6.58
C LEU A 54 -3.65 11.69 7.73
N LEU A 55 -3.98 12.95 7.45
CA LEU A 55 -4.53 13.90 8.42
C LEU A 55 -6.06 13.85 8.39
N PRO A 56 -6.74 14.17 9.50
CA PRO A 56 -8.19 14.24 9.53
C PRO A 56 -8.72 15.39 8.67
N ASN A 57 -9.88 15.18 8.05
CA ASN A 57 -10.66 16.23 7.43
C ASN A 57 -11.29 17.15 8.50
N LYS A 58 -12.04 18.16 8.07
CA LYS A 58 -12.75 19.11 8.95
C LYS A 58 -13.73 18.45 9.93
N ASP A 59 -14.19 17.24 9.63
CA ASP A 59 -15.07 16.44 10.48
C ASP A 59 -14.31 15.60 11.53
N GLY A 60 -12.97 15.70 11.58
CA GLY A 60 -12.12 14.94 12.50
C GLY A 60 -11.79 13.52 12.01
N PHE A 61 -12.19 13.14 10.80
CA PHE A 61 -11.95 11.80 10.26
C PHE A 61 -10.94 11.77 9.12
N VAL A 62 -10.07 10.76 9.13
CA VAL A 62 -9.12 10.49 8.05
C VAL A 62 -9.85 9.86 6.84
N ASP A 63 -9.49 10.22 5.59
CA ASP A 63 -9.98 9.55 4.38
C ASP A 63 -9.32 8.17 4.25
N LEU A 64 -10.12 7.13 4.41
CA LEU A 64 -9.65 5.75 4.56
C LEU A 64 -10.19 4.83 3.47
N GLN A 65 -10.60 5.38 2.32
CA GLN A 65 -10.85 4.56 1.15
C GLN A 65 -9.55 3.89 0.70
N PRO A 66 -9.47 2.56 0.60
CA PRO A 66 -8.23 1.89 0.24
C PRO A 66 -7.81 2.29 -1.18
N ALA A 67 -6.51 2.51 -1.35
CA ALA A 67 -5.93 2.57 -2.68
C ALA A 67 -5.79 1.11 -3.13
N TYR A 68 -6.14 0.83 -4.38
CA TYR A 68 -6.19 -0.54 -4.83
C TYR A 68 -5.65 -0.70 -6.23
N ASN A 69 -5.08 -1.87 -6.49
CA ASN A 69 -4.64 -2.27 -7.81
C ASN A 69 -5.87 -2.73 -8.60
N ALA A 70 -6.28 -1.95 -9.60
CA ALA A 70 -7.45 -2.29 -10.40
C ALA A 70 -7.26 -3.52 -11.28
N SER A 71 -6.01 -3.90 -11.62
CA SER A 71 -5.75 -5.08 -12.45
C SER A 71 -6.02 -6.41 -11.74
N LYS A 72 -6.06 -6.40 -10.41
CA LYS A 72 -6.30 -7.58 -9.57
C LYS A 72 -7.45 -7.38 -8.58
N ASN A 73 -7.98 -6.16 -8.54
CA ASN A 73 -8.90 -5.66 -7.53
C ASN A 73 -8.47 -6.03 -6.11
N THR A 74 -7.23 -5.67 -5.74
CA THR A 74 -6.65 -5.92 -4.41
C THR A 74 -6.22 -4.62 -3.75
N LYS A 75 -6.53 -4.46 -2.46
CA LYS A 75 -6.01 -3.34 -1.65
C LYS A 75 -4.48 -3.36 -1.67
N THR A 76 -3.88 -2.18 -1.72
CA THR A 76 -2.43 -2.08 -1.50
C THR A 76 -2.11 -2.07 -0.01
N GLU A 77 -0.87 -2.40 0.34
CA GLU A 77 -0.42 -2.48 1.74
C GLU A 77 0.83 -1.62 1.98
N GLY A 78 1.11 -1.36 3.26
CA GLY A 78 2.36 -0.73 3.72
C GLY A 78 2.67 0.61 3.04
N LEU A 79 3.92 0.78 2.64
CA LEU A 79 4.41 1.98 1.95
C LEU A 79 3.59 2.28 0.68
N THR A 80 3.21 1.24 -0.08
CA THR A 80 2.43 1.44 -1.31
C THR A 80 1.09 2.10 -1.01
N GLN A 81 0.37 1.61 0.00
CA GLN A 81 -0.90 2.19 0.41
C GLN A 81 -0.77 3.66 0.82
N ILE A 82 0.26 3.99 1.60
CA ILE A 82 0.53 5.37 2.04
C ILE A 82 0.78 6.29 0.85
N MET A 83 1.66 5.87 -0.08
CA MET A 83 2.05 6.72 -1.20
C MET A 83 0.95 6.87 -2.25
N LEU A 84 0.15 5.82 -2.50
CA LEU A 84 -0.97 5.91 -3.44
C LEU A 84 -2.12 6.76 -2.89
N LEU A 85 -2.42 6.68 -1.59
CA LEU A 85 -3.34 7.63 -0.95
C LEU A 85 -2.84 9.07 -1.13
N THR A 86 -1.58 9.31 -0.78
CA THR A 86 -0.96 10.64 -0.91
C THR A 86 -1.08 11.16 -2.34
N LYS A 87 -0.86 10.29 -3.34
CA LYS A 87 -1.02 10.65 -4.75
C LYS A 87 -2.47 10.93 -5.16
N LYS A 88 -3.43 10.15 -4.66
CA LYS A 88 -4.86 10.40 -4.91
C LYS A 88 -5.23 11.80 -4.42
N ALA A 89 -4.79 12.17 -3.22
CA ALA A 89 -5.04 13.49 -2.64
C ALA A 89 -4.34 14.61 -3.43
N GLU A 90 -3.07 14.42 -3.82
CA GLU A 90 -2.33 15.36 -4.67
C GLU A 90 -3.06 15.67 -5.98
N LEU A 91 -3.66 14.64 -6.60
CA LEU A 91 -4.39 14.77 -7.86
C LEU A 91 -5.84 15.23 -7.68
N ASN A 92 -6.34 15.34 -6.45
CA ASN A 92 -7.76 15.48 -6.13
C ASN A 92 -8.62 14.45 -6.91
N ALA A 93 -8.12 13.22 -7.01
CA ALA A 93 -8.69 12.21 -7.89
C ALA A 93 -9.97 11.62 -7.29
N PRO A 94 -11.05 11.46 -8.08
CA PRO A 94 -12.33 10.91 -7.60
C PRO A 94 -12.27 9.41 -7.31
N THR A 95 -11.23 8.72 -7.78
CA THR A 95 -11.06 7.26 -7.65
C THR A 95 -9.79 6.91 -6.89
N ALA A 96 -9.87 5.83 -6.11
CA ALA A 96 -8.72 5.23 -5.42
C ALA A 96 -8.11 4.06 -6.22
N ALA A 97 -8.55 3.88 -7.47
CA ALA A 97 -8.04 2.88 -8.38
C ALA A 97 -6.70 3.30 -8.98
N PHE A 98 -5.72 2.39 -8.93
CA PHE A 98 -4.42 2.56 -9.57
C PHE A 98 -4.09 1.39 -10.49
N VAL A 99 -3.35 1.68 -11.55
CA VAL A 99 -2.77 0.71 -12.50
C VAL A 99 -1.28 0.94 -12.61
N THR A 100 -0.55 -0.12 -12.95
CA THR A 100 0.85 0.01 -13.33
C THR A 100 0.98 0.32 -14.81
N PHE A 101 2.13 0.87 -15.22
CA PHE A 101 2.45 1.06 -16.63
C PHE A 101 2.31 -0.24 -17.44
N GLU A 102 2.76 -1.36 -16.87
CA GLU A 102 2.68 -2.69 -17.48
C GLU A 102 1.23 -3.12 -17.75
N SER A 103 0.30 -2.84 -16.83
CA SER A 103 -1.12 -3.16 -17.03
C SER A 103 -1.72 -2.40 -18.20
N VAL A 104 -1.39 -1.12 -18.34
CA VAL A 104 -1.85 -0.30 -19.48
C VAL A 104 -1.25 -0.82 -20.78
N LYS A 105 0.06 -1.13 -20.80
CA LYS A 105 0.73 -1.66 -21.98
C LYS A 105 0.13 -2.99 -22.44
N LYS A 106 -0.14 -3.92 -21.51
CA LYS A 106 -0.80 -5.19 -21.81
C LYS A 106 -2.20 -5.02 -22.42
N ALA A 107 -2.95 -4.02 -21.95
CA ALA A 107 -4.25 -3.70 -22.53
C ALA A 107 -4.12 -3.13 -23.96
N GLN A 108 -3.14 -2.25 -24.19
CA GLN A 108 -2.83 -1.72 -25.52
C GLN A 108 -2.42 -2.82 -26.51
N GLU A 109 -1.56 -3.74 -26.09
CA GLU A 109 -1.14 -4.90 -26.89
C GLU A 109 -2.32 -5.82 -27.22
N ALA A 110 -3.37 -5.83 -26.39
CA ALA A 110 -4.61 -6.54 -26.63
C ALA A 110 -5.65 -5.74 -27.46
N GLY A 111 -5.28 -4.58 -28.00
CA GLY A 111 -6.15 -3.75 -28.84
C GLY A 111 -7.10 -2.82 -28.08
N VAL A 112 -6.92 -2.64 -26.78
CA VAL A 112 -7.73 -1.70 -25.99
C VAL A 112 -7.25 -0.27 -26.22
N GLU A 113 -8.16 0.60 -26.66
CA GLU A 113 -7.91 2.04 -26.80
C GLU A 113 -7.76 2.72 -25.43
N CYS A 114 -6.58 2.61 -24.84
CA CYS A 114 -6.22 3.29 -23.61
C CYS A 114 -4.76 3.74 -23.63
N LYS A 115 -4.42 4.81 -22.90
CA LYS A 115 -3.04 5.24 -22.68
C LYS A 115 -2.94 6.14 -21.46
N ILE A 116 -1.75 6.24 -20.88
CA ILE A 116 -1.49 7.23 -19.84
C ILE A 116 -1.46 8.62 -20.48
N ALA A 117 -2.21 9.56 -19.94
CA ALA A 117 -2.32 10.91 -20.46
C ALA A 117 -0.95 11.60 -20.49
N LYS A 118 -0.65 12.31 -21.58
CA LYS A 118 0.67 12.95 -21.78
C LYS A 118 1.00 13.90 -20.63
N GLY A 119 2.21 13.78 -20.08
CA GLY A 119 2.68 14.60 -18.95
C GLY A 119 2.26 14.09 -17.57
N SER A 120 1.47 13.01 -17.49
CA SER A 120 1.11 12.36 -16.22
C SER A 120 2.35 11.85 -15.50
N LYS A 121 2.42 12.14 -14.20
CA LYS A 121 3.47 11.64 -13.30
C LYS A 121 2.86 10.61 -12.35
N GLY A 122 3.34 9.38 -12.47
CA GLY A 122 3.01 8.29 -11.54
C GLY A 122 3.86 8.33 -10.28
N VAL A 123 3.59 7.40 -9.36
CA VAL A 123 4.42 7.15 -8.19
C VAL A 123 5.25 5.91 -8.44
N THR A 124 6.57 6.06 -8.42
CA THR A 124 7.50 4.92 -8.56
C THR A 124 7.90 4.41 -7.19
N ILE A 125 7.57 3.16 -6.90
CA ILE A 125 7.88 2.51 -5.63
C ILE A 125 8.83 1.34 -5.93
N PRO A 126 10.09 1.38 -5.43
CA PRO A 126 11.01 0.28 -5.60
C PRO A 126 10.64 -0.87 -4.67
N ALA A 127 10.60 -2.09 -5.22
CA ALA A 127 10.57 -3.31 -4.43
C ALA A 127 12.01 -3.70 -4.09
N VAL A 128 12.30 -3.79 -2.79
CA VAL A 128 13.63 -4.10 -2.25
C VAL A 128 13.59 -5.32 -1.35
N ASP A 129 14.73 -5.93 -1.08
CA ASP A 129 14.83 -6.97 -0.05
C ASP A 129 14.80 -6.34 1.36
N LEU A 130 13.99 -6.86 2.28
CA LEU A 130 13.94 -6.33 3.65
C LEU A 130 15.28 -6.47 4.40
N LYS A 131 16.13 -7.42 4.00
CA LYS A 131 17.50 -7.59 4.54
C LYS A 131 18.52 -6.64 3.89
N ASN A 132 18.23 -6.13 2.69
CA ASN A 132 19.11 -5.21 1.97
C ASN A 132 18.30 -4.20 1.15
N TRP A 133 18.06 -3.03 1.71
CA TRP A 133 17.29 -1.96 1.04
C TRP A 133 18.03 -1.29 -0.11
N SER A 134 19.33 -1.53 -0.29
CA SER A 134 20.10 -0.94 -1.40
C SER A 134 19.79 -1.60 -2.75
N GLU A 135 19.31 -2.84 -2.73
CA GLU A 135 19.09 -3.65 -3.92
C GLU A 135 17.63 -3.57 -4.39
N ILE A 136 17.43 -3.05 -5.60
CA ILE A 136 16.11 -2.97 -6.24
C ILE A 136 15.86 -4.27 -7.01
N LYS A 137 14.86 -5.05 -6.58
CA LYS A 137 14.40 -6.25 -7.31
C LYS A 137 13.59 -5.86 -8.55
N PHE A 138 12.68 -4.91 -8.41
CA PHE A 138 11.92 -4.31 -9.49
C PHE A 138 11.35 -2.96 -9.05
N LYS A 139 10.84 -2.16 -9.99
CA LYS A 139 10.23 -0.86 -9.72
C LYS A 139 8.82 -0.87 -10.29
N ASN A 140 7.83 -0.53 -9.47
CA ASN A 140 6.47 -0.37 -9.92
C ASN A 140 6.11 1.11 -9.98
N THR A 141 5.80 1.59 -11.18
CA THR A 141 5.24 2.93 -11.37
C THR A 141 3.72 2.82 -11.46
N TRP A 142 3.05 3.45 -10.51
CA TRP A 142 1.60 3.45 -10.39
C TRP A 142 1.00 4.76 -10.89
N PHE A 143 -0.10 4.66 -11.63
CA PHE A 143 -0.88 5.78 -12.14
C PHE A 143 -2.30 5.65 -11.62
N ASN A 144 -2.89 6.77 -11.19
CA ASN A 144 -4.31 6.78 -10.83
C ASN A 144 -5.15 6.64 -12.12
N PHE A 145 -6.32 6.02 -12.05
CA PHE A 145 -7.22 5.90 -13.20
C PHE A 145 -7.59 7.23 -13.84
N SER A 146 -7.68 8.30 -13.06
CA SER A 146 -7.89 9.67 -13.57
C SER A 146 -6.81 10.16 -14.54
N GLN A 147 -5.64 9.51 -14.56
CA GLN A 147 -4.52 9.83 -15.45
C GLN A 147 -4.50 8.97 -16.72
N VAL A 148 -5.51 8.12 -16.94
CA VAL A 148 -5.61 7.21 -18.08
C VAL A 148 -6.67 7.71 -19.05
N GLU A 149 -6.28 8.00 -20.29
CA GLU A 149 -7.20 8.18 -21.40
C GLU A 149 -7.78 6.81 -21.77
N GLY A 150 -9.10 6.71 -21.95
CA GLY A 150 -9.78 5.43 -22.16
C GLY A 150 -9.93 4.58 -20.89
N ALA A 151 -9.98 5.20 -19.70
CA ALA A 151 -10.06 4.51 -18.41
C ALA A 151 -11.21 3.49 -18.31
N GLU A 152 -12.38 3.76 -18.90
CA GLU A 152 -13.52 2.83 -18.90
C GLU A 152 -13.24 1.58 -19.75
N ALA A 153 -12.62 1.74 -20.93
CA ALA A 153 -12.23 0.62 -21.77
C ALA A 153 -11.16 -0.24 -21.09
N LEU A 154 -10.18 0.39 -20.44
CA LEU A 154 -9.20 -0.31 -19.61
C LEU A 154 -9.88 -1.06 -18.46
N LYS A 155 -10.83 -0.43 -17.75
CA LYS A 155 -11.56 -1.05 -16.65
C LYS A 155 -12.29 -2.32 -17.13
N ALA A 156 -13.05 -2.23 -18.22
CA ALA A 156 -13.77 -3.37 -18.78
C ALA A 156 -12.82 -4.51 -19.17
N PHE A 157 -11.66 -4.20 -19.76
CA PHE A 157 -10.64 -5.20 -20.09
C PHE A 157 -10.08 -5.89 -18.84
N LEU A 158 -9.75 -5.12 -17.79
CA LEU A 158 -9.23 -5.68 -16.54
C LEU A 158 -10.27 -6.54 -15.83
N ASP A 159 -11.54 -6.11 -15.79
CA ASP A 159 -12.65 -6.86 -15.20
C ASP A 159 -12.89 -8.20 -15.93
N ALA A 160 -12.82 -8.18 -17.26
CA ALA A 160 -12.91 -9.40 -18.08
C ALA A 160 -11.75 -10.36 -17.80
N LYS A 161 -10.51 -9.85 -17.71
CA LYS A 161 -9.33 -10.66 -17.41
C LYS A 161 -9.36 -11.26 -16.01
N MET A 162 -9.80 -10.49 -15.01
CA MET A 162 -9.99 -11.01 -13.65
C MET A 162 -11.04 -12.12 -13.63
N THR A 163 -12.16 -11.93 -14.32
CA THR A 163 -13.21 -12.94 -14.43
C THR A 163 -12.73 -14.21 -15.13
N GLU A 164 -11.96 -14.07 -16.20
CA GLU A 164 -11.35 -15.21 -16.93
C GLU A 164 -10.41 -16.01 -16.01
N GLN A 165 -9.52 -15.33 -15.28
CA GLN A 165 -8.59 -15.99 -14.36
C GLN A 165 -9.34 -16.68 -13.22
N TYR A 166 -10.33 -16.02 -12.63
CA TYR A 166 -11.14 -16.58 -11.57
C TYR A 166 -11.83 -17.89 -11.99
N LYS A 167 -12.41 -17.93 -13.20
CA LYS A 167 -13.02 -19.16 -13.73
C LYS A 167 -12.01 -20.30 -13.88
N LYS A 168 -10.79 -20.00 -14.36
CA LYS A 168 -9.70 -20.98 -14.46
C LYS A 168 -9.29 -21.51 -13.08
N ASP A 169 -9.18 -20.63 -12.08
CA ASP A 169 -8.80 -21.02 -10.72
C ASP A 169 -9.88 -21.92 -10.07
N VAL A 170 -11.16 -21.57 -10.23
CA VAL A 170 -12.28 -22.39 -9.74
C VAL A 170 -12.29 -23.76 -10.42
N GLN A 171 -12.12 -23.80 -11.75
CA GLN A 171 -12.04 -25.06 -12.49
C GLN A 171 -10.87 -25.93 -12.00
N TYR A 172 -9.67 -25.35 -11.85
CA TYR A 172 -8.49 -26.05 -11.37
C TYR A 172 -8.71 -26.67 -9.98
N ILE A 173 -9.32 -25.92 -9.06
CA ILE A 173 -9.64 -26.40 -7.70
C ILE A 173 -10.63 -27.55 -7.76
N ASN A 174 -11.70 -27.43 -8.56
CA ASN A 174 -12.72 -28.47 -8.69
C ASN A 174 -12.15 -29.78 -9.29
N GLU A 175 -11.22 -29.67 -10.24
CA GLU A 175 -10.59 -30.82 -10.89
C GLU A 175 -9.54 -31.52 -10.00
N HIS A 176 -8.70 -30.74 -9.30
CA HIS A 176 -7.54 -31.28 -8.57
C HIS A 176 -7.83 -31.51 -7.07
N TYR A 177 -8.84 -30.84 -6.52
CA TYR A 177 -9.23 -30.93 -5.12
C TYR A 177 -10.75 -31.10 -4.94
N PRO A 178 -11.35 -32.17 -5.51
CA PRO A 178 -12.80 -32.38 -5.52
C PRO A 178 -13.42 -32.54 -4.13
N ASN A 179 -12.63 -32.95 -3.14
CA ASN A 179 -13.06 -33.08 -1.74
C ASN A 179 -12.70 -31.85 -0.89
N SER A 180 -12.26 -30.75 -1.50
CA SER A 180 -11.92 -29.55 -0.73
C SER A 180 -13.18 -28.91 -0.14
N THR A 181 -13.03 -28.32 1.04
CA THR A 181 -14.06 -27.46 1.65
C THR A 181 -14.08 -26.06 1.04
N TYR A 182 -13.49 -25.88 -0.15
CA TYR A 182 -13.39 -24.60 -0.82
C TYR A 182 -14.78 -24.05 -1.12
N LYS A 183 -15.18 -23.02 -0.37
CA LYS A 183 -16.35 -22.21 -0.71
C LYS A 183 -15.93 -21.23 -1.78
N GLU A 184 -16.53 -21.34 -2.95
CA GLU A 184 -16.36 -20.41 -4.06
C GLU A 184 -16.48 -18.97 -3.55
N LYS A 185 -15.36 -18.23 -3.59
CA LYS A 185 -15.34 -16.81 -3.21
C LYS A 185 -15.99 -16.01 -4.34
N LYS A 186 -16.53 -14.83 -4.05
CA LYS A 186 -17.03 -13.93 -5.10
C LYS A 186 -15.92 -13.61 -6.12
N ASN A 187 -16.30 -13.51 -7.40
CA ASN A 187 -15.41 -13.06 -8.45
C ASN A 187 -14.78 -11.71 -8.05
N PRO A 188 -13.44 -11.57 -8.09
CA PRO A 188 -12.77 -10.33 -7.75
C PRO A 188 -13.30 -9.13 -8.55
N ALA A 189 -13.71 -9.28 -9.81
CA ALA A 189 -14.25 -8.19 -10.63
C ALA A 189 -15.53 -7.56 -10.03
N ASP A 190 -16.32 -8.34 -9.28
CA ASP A 190 -17.57 -7.89 -8.68
C ASP A 190 -17.36 -7.16 -7.34
N PHE A 191 -16.12 -7.12 -6.83
CA PHE A 191 -15.85 -6.51 -5.54
C PHE A 191 -15.74 -4.99 -5.64
N VAL A 192 -16.67 -4.27 -5.01
CA VAL A 192 -16.55 -2.81 -4.89
C VAL A 192 -15.54 -2.48 -3.78
N MET A 193 -14.37 -1.97 -4.16
CA MET A 193 -13.31 -1.55 -3.22
C MET A 193 -13.62 -0.21 -2.53
N ASN A 194 -14.25 0.70 -3.26
CA ASN A 194 -14.68 1.99 -2.73
C ASN A 194 -16.07 1.87 -2.10
N LYS A 195 -16.13 1.45 -0.85
CA LYS A 195 -17.36 1.42 -0.04
C LYS A 195 -17.26 2.42 1.07
N GLU A 196 -18.36 3.12 1.35
CA GLU A 196 -18.38 4.06 2.45
C GLU A 196 -18.02 3.38 3.78
N ASN A 197 -17.09 3.98 4.52
CA ASN A 197 -16.70 3.49 5.84
C ASN A 197 -17.74 3.92 6.87
N LEU A 198 -18.57 2.98 7.33
CA LEU A 198 -19.72 3.31 8.21
C LEU A 198 -19.38 3.30 9.70
N LYS A 199 -18.30 2.63 10.11
CA LYS A 199 -17.94 2.46 11.52
C LYS A 199 -16.75 3.34 11.89
N ALA A 200 -16.95 4.21 12.87
CA ALA A 200 -15.89 5.03 13.45
C ALA A 200 -15.08 4.25 14.51
N MET A 201 -13.79 4.55 14.61
CA MET A 201 -12.92 4.17 15.72
C MET A 201 -12.07 5.38 16.12
N PRO A 202 -11.93 5.69 17.41
CA PRO A 202 -11.00 6.72 17.86
C PRO A 202 -9.56 6.24 17.69
N LEU A 203 -8.64 7.18 17.43
CA LEU A 203 -7.22 6.94 17.59
C LEU A 203 -6.93 6.59 19.05
N ASN A 204 -6.11 5.57 19.29
CA ASN A 204 -5.70 5.19 20.62
C ASN A 204 -4.96 6.34 21.31
N GLU A 205 -5.38 6.71 22.52
CA GLU A 205 -4.77 7.80 23.31
C GLU A 205 -3.28 7.56 23.61
N LYS A 206 -2.84 6.30 23.65
CA LYS A 206 -1.44 5.90 23.85
C LYS A 206 -0.58 6.01 22.59
N THR A 207 -1.12 6.58 21.51
CA THR A 207 -0.37 6.78 20.27
C THR A 207 0.62 7.93 20.46
N GLU A 208 1.90 7.60 20.52
CA GLU A 208 2.96 8.57 20.77
C GLU A 208 3.87 8.76 19.56
N GLU A 209 4.02 7.71 18.75
CA GLU A 209 4.99 7.66 17.66
C GLU A 209 4.33 7.64 16.27
N PRO A 210 4.93 8.29 15.25
CA PRO A 210 4.34 8.34 13.91
C PRO A 210 4.03 6.98 13.28
N TYR A 211 4.86 5.96 13.51
CA TYR A 211 4.58 4.62 12.97
C TYR A 211 3.35 3.96 13.62
N GLN A 212 3.04 4.28 14.89
CA GLN A 212 1.85 3.77 15.59
C GLN A 212 0.57 4.40 15.06
N TYR A 213 0.64 5.69 14.73
CA TYR A 213 -0.44 6.40 14.05
C TYR A 213 -0.71 5.78 12.68
N LEU A 214 0.34 5.62 11.86
CA LEU A 214 0.23 5.02 10.54
C LEU A 214 -0.27 3.57 10.59
N ALA A 215 0.12 2.77 11.59
CA ALA A 215 -0.40 1.42 11.77
C ALA A 215 -1.93 1.41 11.99
N GLN A 216 -2.46 2.37 12.73
CA GLN A 216 -3.90 2.51 12.96
C GLN A 216 -4.63 3.02 11.71
N VAL A 217 -4.03 3.93 10.95
CA VAL A 217 -4.54 4.35 9.63
C VAL A 217 -4.63 3.16 8.70
N LEU A 218 -3.54 2.40 8.53
CA LEU A 218 -3.50 1.19 7.69
C LEU A 218 -4.54 0.15 8.14
N ASN A 219 -4.70 -0.04 9.45
CA ASN A 219 -5.72 -0.93 10.00
C ASN A 219 -7.14 -0.46 9.67
N ALA A 220 -7.42 0.85 9.79
CA ALA A 220 -8.73 1.42 9.49
C ALA A 220 -9.06 1.29 7.99
N VAL A 221 -8.09 1.55 7.09
CA VAL A 221 -8.20 1.29 5.64
C VAL A 221 -8.51 -0.19 5.37
N ASN A 222 -7.79 -1.09 6.01
CA ASN A 222 -7.97 -2.52 5.77
C ASN A 222 -9.34 -3.02 6.26
N THR A 223 -9.80 -2.51 7.40
CA THR A 223 -11.06 -2.93 8.04
C THR A 223 -12.30 -2.16 7.56
N GLY A 224 -12.13 -1.14 6.71
CA GLY A 224 -13.25 -0.33 6.21
C GLY A 224 -13.88 0.55 7.29
N ARG A 225 -13.05 1.10 8.19
CA ARG A 225 -13.47 1.96 9.30
C ARG A 225 -13.02 3.41 9.05
N LYS A 226 -13.70 4.36 9.69
CA LYS A 226 -13.25 5.75 9.82
C LYS A 226 -12.40 5.88 11.09
N LEU A 227 -11.25 6.57 11.02
CA LEU A 227 -10.39 6.85 12.16
C LEU A 227 -10.64 8.29 12.59
N TYR A 228 -11.16 8.47 13.81
CA TYR A 228 -11.33 9.79 14.42
C TYR A 228 -10.02 10.21 15.08
N VAL A 229 -9.56 11.42 14.74
CA VAL A 229 -8.29 11.97 15.21
C VAL A 229 -8.53 13.40 15.66
N THR A 230 -8.14 13.73 16.89
CA THR A 230 -8.27 15.11 17.38
C THR A 230 -7.25 16.03 16.71
N PRO A 231 -7.49 17.35 16.64
CA PRO A 231 -6.51 18.31 16.10
C PRO A 231 -5.13 18.20 16.76
N GLU A 232 -5.08 18.00 18.07
CA GLU A 232 -3.84 17.85 18.84
C GLU A 232 -3.08 16.58 18.45
N GLN A 233 -3.79 15.46 18.26
CA GLN A 233 -3.20 14.20 17.81
C GLN A 233 -2.66 14.31 16.38
N ALA A 234 -3.42 14.96 15.49
CA ALA A 234 -3.03 15.20 14.12
C ALA A 234 -1.77 16.07 14.04
N GLU A 235 -1.71 17.15 14.82
CA GLU A 235 -0.57 18.07 14.85
C GLU A 235 0.68 17.40 15.46
N LYS A 236 0.52 16.62 16.54
CA LYS A 236 1.61 15.82 17.12
C LYS A 236 2.17 14.82 16.10
N PHE A 237 1.30 14.10 15.38
CA PHE A 237 1.70 13.19 14.32
C PHE A 237 2.44 13.94 13.21
N LYS A 238 1.86 15.02 12.68
CA LYS A 238 2.44 15.84 11.61
C LYS A 238 3.86 16.28 11.96
N ASN A 239 4.05 16.90 13.13
CA ASN A 239 5.33 17.48 13.52
C ASN A 239 6.40 16.40 13.71
N LYS A 240 6.10 15.33 14.46
CA LYS A 240 7.04 14.21 14.64
C LYS A 240 7.35 13.48 13.33
N ALA A 241 6.36 13.28 12.46
CA ALA A 241 6.57 12.60 11.18
C ALA A 241 7.49 13.43 10.27
N VAL A 242 7.26 14.74 10.18
CA VAL A 242 8.13 15.65 9.43
C VAL A 242 9.55 15.62 10.00
N GLU A 243 9.71 15.72 11.32
CA GLU A 243 11.01 15.67 11.98
C GLU A 243 11.79 14.40 11.62
N ILE A 244 11.16 13.22 11.72
CA ILE A 244 11.78 11.94 11.36
C ILE A 244 12.17 11.90 9.87
N LEU A 245 11.28 12.35 8.99
CA LEU A 245 11.48 12.27 7.55
C LEU A 245 12.53 13.27 7.03
N THR A 246 12.78 14.35 7.77
CA THR A 246 13.79 15.36 7.45
C THR A 246 15.02 15.29 8.36
N ALA A 247 15.16 14.22 9.15
CA ALA A 247 16.25 14.09 10.10
C ALA A 247 17.60 13.95 9.37
N GLU A 248 18.58 14.72 9.85
CA GLU A 248 19.98 14.62 9.46
C GLU A 248 20.75 13.86 10.54
N TYR A 249 21.48 12.82 10.15
CA TYR A 249 22.35 12.09 11.09
C TYR A 249 23.75 12.72 11.18
N GLU A 250 24.11 13.51 10.17
CA GLU A 250 25.25 14.44 10.14
C GLU A 250 24.82 15.67 9.32
N PRO A 251 25.41 16.87 9.54
CA PRO A 251 25.06 18.06 8.79
C PRO A 251 25.06 17.84 7.27
N GLY A 252 23.91 18.07 6.63
CA GLY A 252 23.69 17.86 5.20
C GLY A 252 23.52 16.40 4.76
N LYS A 253 23.48 15.43 5.69
CA LYS A 253 23.26 14.00 5.41
C LYS A 253 21.92 13.54 5.98
N LEU A 254 20.91 13.52 5.11
CA LEU A 254 19.56 13.05 5.42
C LEU A 254 19.49 11.51 5.53
N ASP A 255 18.64 11.01 6.43
CA ASP A 255 18.24 9.60 6.45
C ASP A 255 17.30 9.29 5.28
N LYS A 256 17.89 9.01 4.12
CA LYS A 256 17.16 8.68 2.88
C LYS A 256 16.22 7.47 3.01
N ALA A 257 16.37 6.64 4.04
CA ALA A 257 15.53 5.48 4.28
C ALA A 257 14.39 5.73 5.28
N ALA A 258 14.25 6.94 5.81
CA ALA A 258 13.31 7.25 6.89
C ALA A 258 11.86 6.83 6.56
N ILE A 259 11.37 7.10 5.35
CA ILE A 259 10.01 6.71 4.94
C ILE A 259 9.82 5.19 4.92
N MET A 260 10.86 4.45 4.51
CA MET A 260 10.85 2.99 4.47
C MET A 260 10.85 2.42 5.89
N LYS A 261 11.73 2.92 6.77
CA LYS A 261 11.78 2.55 8.20
C LYS A 261 10.45 2.78 8.90
N LEU A 262 9.85 3.94 8.66
CA LEU A 262 8.58 4.35 9.23
C LEU A 262 7.44 3.43 8.76
N SER A 263 7.37 3.17 7.45
CA SER A 263 6.32 2.34 6.85
C SER A 263 6.45 0.87 7.23
N VAL A 264 7.66 0.31 7.25
CA VAL A 264 7.92 -1.08 7.68
C VAL A 264 7.56 -1.26 9.15
N SER A 265 7.92 -0.30 10.02
CA SER A 265 7.54 -0.33 11.44
C SER A 265 6.03 -0.30 11.63
N ALA A 266 5.33 0.55 10.89
CA ALA A 266 3.87 0.64 10.91
C ALA A 266 3.21 -0.66 10.42
N GLU A 267 3.70 -1.20 9.31
CA GLU A 267 3.19 -2.44 8.72
C GLU A 267 3.41 -3.65 9.64
N ASN A 268 4.59 -3.77 10.25
CA ASN A 268 4.88 -4.84 11.21
C ASN A 268 3.96 -4.77 12.43
N LEU A 269 3.71 -3.57 12.97
CA LEU A 269 2.79 -3.39 14.08
C LEU A 269 1.34 -3.75 13.69
N TYR A 270 0.91 -3.33 12.50
CA TYR A 270 -0.39 -3.71 11.95
C TYR A 270 -0.52 -5.23 11.79
N ARG A 271 0.48 -5.92 11.21
CA ARG A 271 0.47 -7.37 11.01
C ARG A 271 0.38 -8.13 12.33
N LYS A 272 1.20 -7.76 13.32
CA LYS A 272 1.15 -8.36 14.67
C LYS A 272 -0.23 -8.19 15.31
N ASN A 273 -0.85 -7.02 15.19
CA ASN A 273 -2.19 -6.78 15.72
C ASN A 273 -3.26 -7.64 15.01
N LYS A 274 -3.12 -7.83 13.70
CA LYS A 274 -4.01 -8.69 12.91
C LYS A 274 -3.90 -10.15 13.32
N GLU A 275 -2.68 -10.66 13.50
CA GLU A 275 -2.41 -12.02 13.96
C GLU A 275 -3.02 -12.27 15.36
N MET A 276 -2.77 -11.37 16.32
CA MET A 276 -3.35 -11.48 17.66
C MET A 276 -4.88 -11.48 17.66
N LEU A 277 -5.51 -10.68 16.80
CA LEU A 277 -6.98 -10.66 16.66
C LEU A 277 -7.52 -11.97 16.07
N GLN A 278 -6.82 -12.56 15.11
CA GLN A 278 -7.18 -13.86 14.53
C GLN A 278 -7.08 -14.96 15.58
N GLU A 279 -5.97 -15.02 16.33
CA GLU A 279 -5.80 -15.98 17.43
C GLU A 279 -6.90 -15.83 18.49
N TYR A 280 -7.23 -14.60 18.87
CA TYR A 280 -8.29 -14.35 19.85
C TYR A 280 -9.67 -14.80 19.35
N SER A 281 -9.97 -14.59 18.06
CA SER A 281 -11.23 -15.00 17.45
C SER A 281 -11.34 -16.53 17.40
N GLN A 282 -10.27 -17.21 16.99
CA GLN A 282 -10.20 -18.67 16.99
C GLN A 282 -10.35 -19.26 18.40
N LYS A 283 -9.69 -18.67 19.41
CA LYS A 283 -9.84 -19.09 20.82
C LYS A 283 -11.27 -18.90 21.33
N LYS A 284 -12.00 -17.86 20.88
CA LYS A 284 -13.40 -17.65 21.22
C LYS A 284 -14.33 -18.66 20.54
N GLU A 285 -14.10 -18.99 19.27
CA GLU A 285 -14.89 -19.99 18.54
C GLU A 285 -14.73 -21.39 19.17
N VAL A 286 -13.49 -21.79 19.50
CA VAL A 286 -13.21 -23.07 20.20
C VAL A 286 -13.85 -23.12 21.60
N ALA A 287 -13.90 -21.99 22.31
CA ALA A 287 -14.56 -21.90 23.61
C ALA A 287 -16.10 -21.97 23.53
N GLN A 288 -16.69 -21.62 22.39
CA GLN A 288 -18.14 -21.70 22.15
C GLN A 288 -18.59 -23.08 21.63
N GLU A 289 -17.71 -23.84 20.97
CA GLU A 289 -17.98 -25.22 20.50
C GLU A 289 -17.72 -26.30 21.55
N SER A 290 -17.17 -25.94 22.72
CA SER A 290 -17.05 -26.87 23.84
C SER A 290 -18.44 -27.17 24.44
N PRO A 291 -18.88 -28.45 24.54
CA PRO A 291 -20.20 -28.76 25.05
C PRO A 291 -20.35 -28.24 26.48
N LYS A 292 -21.41 -27.47 26.73
CA LYS A 292 -21.85 -27.15 28.10
C LYS A 292 -22.00 -28.46 28.87
N LYS A 293 -21.00 -28.83 29.66
CA LYS A 293 -21.18 -29.80 30.74
C LYS A 293 -22.24 -29.21 31.65
N GLU A 294 -23.42 -29.83 31.64
CA GLU A 294 -24.45 -29.61 32.64
C GLU A 294 -23.79 -29.73 34.01
N THR A 295 -23.76 -28.60 34.74
CA THR A 295 -23.39 -28.62 36.14
C THR A 295 -24.56 -29.27 36.89
N PRO A 296 -24.34 -30.30 37.72
CA PRO A 296 -25.40 -30.86 38.53
C PRO A 296 -25.90 -29.76 39.47
N LYS A 297 -27.21 -29.51 39.49
CA LYS A 297 -27.87 -28.66 40.49
C LYS A 297 -27.55 -29.24 41.88
N LYS A 298 -26.57 -28.66 42.58
CA LYS A 298 -26.42 -28.87 44.02
C LYS A 298 -27.60 -28.19 44.71
N SER A 299 -28.46 -29.00 45.29
CA SER A 299 -29.51 -28.59 46.23
C SER A 299 -28.92 -27.71 47.33
N ARG A 300 -29.60 -26.59 47.57
CA ARG A 300 -29.34 -25.66 48.67
C ARG A 300 -29.65 -26.38 50.01
N PRO A 301 -28.76 -26.39 51.01
CA PRO A 301 -29.17 -26.65 52.38
C PRO A 301 -29.92 -25.44 52.92
N ALA A 302 -31.05 -25.67 53.59
CA ALA A 302 -31.84 -24.63 54.25
C ALA A 302 -31.09 -24.06 55.48
N PRO A 303 -31.23 -22.76 55.79
CA PRO A 303 -30.59 -22.15 56.95
C PRO A 303 -31.33 -22.52 58.25
N SER A 304 -30.65 -23.21 59.17
CA SER A 304 -31.13 -23.42 60.54
C SER A 304 -30.76 -22.21 61.40
N TYR A 305 -31.76 -21.46 61.87
CA TYR A 305 -31.62 -20.52 62.97
C TYR A 305 -32.12 -21.20 64.25
N GLU A 306 -31.22 -21.53 65.18
CA GLU A 306 -31.57 -21.56 66.60
C GLU A 306 -30.47 -20.87 67.40
N ARG A 307 -30.92 -19.85 68.14
CA ARG A 307 -30.15 -19.02 69.07
C ARG A 307 -29.91 -19.78 70.37
N GLU A 308 -28.80 -19.43 71.00
CA GLU A 308 -28.48 -19.66 72.42
C GLU A 308 -29.70 -19.52 73.34
N ARG A 309 -29.92 -20.54 74.18
CA ARG A 309 -29.87 -20.43 75.65
C ARG A 309 -29.37 -21.73 76.26
#